data_AF-A0A1Y2TYI5-F1
#
_entry.id   AF-A0A1Y2TYI5-F1
#
_cell.length_a   1.000
_cell.length_b   1.000
_cell.length_c   1.000
_cell.angle_alpha   90.00
_cell.angle_beta   90.00
_cell.angle_gamma   90.00
#
_symmetry.space_group_name_H-M   'P 1'
#
loop_
_entity.id
_entity.type
_entity.pdbx_description
1 polymer ?
#
loop_
_entity_poly.entity_id
_entity_poly.type
_entity_poly.pdbx_seq_one_letter_code
_entity_poly.pdbx_strand_id
1 'polypeptide(L)'
;MVFIRTLPIPSENIWYLAYGSNLSSSKFVHDRGITPLDTAVVSVPNFTLSMESAGVPYQEPSFASIRPLNNNADLKKKELLGTAYLVTPQQYSHIIASEGGGIAYKEVLVEIDPVGKTSEIEAPNEDNLGDGHKTARTLVSVMVRQPAPRPSRRYMDLIIDGASESNYPTDYQNYLKALPSYQKPARGSARIGAALFLSIWVPIMMLMERITKMAISWHGDEAGNAPHFVIWLVRVTVMSMWWYHDHIHAPLWGRGDGLDQSFV
;
A
#
# COMPACT_ATOMS: atom_id res chain seq x y z
N MET A 1 -2.96 15.34 -12.33
CA MET A 1 -3.90 15.76 -11.23
C MET A 1 -4.55 14.50 -10.65
N VAL A 2 -4.62 14.25 -9.32
CA VAL A 2 -5.29 13.02 -8.82
C VAL A 2 -6.79 13.17 -8.95
N PHE A 3 -7.40 12.42 -9.86
CA PHE A 3 -8.85 12.27 -9.89
C PHE A 3 -9.24 11.21 -8.86
N ILE A 4 -9.62 11.68 -7.66
CA ILE A 4 -10.26 10.81 -6.66
C ILE A 4 -11.71 10.63 -7.08
N ARG A 5 -11.98 9.61 -7.90
CA ARG A 5 -13.32 9.14 -8.23
C ARG A 5 -13.47 7.71 -7.73
N THR A 6 -14.68 7.32 -7.33
CA THR A 6 -15.08 5.92 -7.41
C THR A 6 -14.99 5.54 -8.89
N LEU A 7 -13.97 4.77 -9.25
CA LEU A 7 -13.77 4.35 -10.63
C LEU A 7 -14.82 3.28 -10.97
N PRO A 8 -15.40 3.30 -12.19
CA PRO A 8 -16.29 2.25 -12.63
C PRO A 8 -15.52 0.93 -12.74
N ILE A 9 -16.21 -0.20 -12.64
CA ILE A 9 -15.61 -1.50 -12.95
C ILE A 9 -15.09 -1.44 -14.40
N PRO A 10 -13.83 -1.82 -14.68
CA PRO A 10 -13.32 -1.85 -16.05
C PRO A 10 -14.14 -2.80 -16.93
N SER A 11 -14.47 -2.40 -18.15
CA SER A 11 -14.99 -3.32 -19.18
C SER A 11 -13.88 -3.86 -20.07
N GLU A 12 -12.73 -3.19 -20.12
CA GLU A 12 -11.55 -3.61 -20.88
C GLU A 12 -10.34 -3.88 -19.97
N ASN A 13 -9.25 -4.40 -20.55
CA ASN A 13 -7.98 -4.56 -19.84
C ASN A 13 -7.47 -3.18 -19.38
N ILE A 14 -6.87 -3.11 -18.20
CA ILE A 14 -6.36 -1.87 -17.62
C ILE A 14 -4.93 -2.04 -17.13
N TRP A 15 -4.20 -0.92 -17.03
CA TRP A 15 -2.93 -0.89 -16.30
C TRP A 15 -3.18 -0.70 -14.81
N TYR A 16 -2.74 -1.67 -14.01
CA TYR A 16 -2.70 -1.58 -12.56
C TYR A 16 -1.27 -1.22 -12.11
N LEU A 17 -1.11 -0.08 -11.47
CA LEU A 17 0.17 0.35 -10.91
C LEU A 17 0.37 -0.23 -9.51
N ALA A 18 1.40 -1.05 -9.36
CA ALA A 18 1.94 -1.47 -8.08
C ALA A 18 3.13 -0.59 -7.66
N TYR A 19 3.18 -0.26 -6.37
CA TYR A 19 4.31 0.46 -5.74
C TYR A 19 4.65 -0.05 -4.32
N GLY A 20 3.89 -1.03 -3.82
CA GLY A 20 4.02 -1.61 -2.49
C GLY A 20 4.36 -3.10 -2.56
N SER A 21 3.76 -3.93 -1.70
CA SER A 21 3.99 -5.39 -1.70
C SER A 21 3.67 -6.10 -3.02
N ASN A 22 2.89 -5.46 -3.90
CA ASN A 22 2.53 -6.02 -5.20
C ASN A 22 3.65 -5.87 -6.25
N LEU A 23 4.75 -5.21 -5.91
CA LEU A 23 5.95 -5.22 -6.74
C LEU A 23 6.63 -6.61 -6.77
N SER A 24 6.50 -7.38 -5.70
CA SER A 24 7.11 -8.71 -5.63
C SER A 24 6.33 -9.71 -6.48
N SER A 25 7.02 -10.36 -7.44
CA SER A 25 6.42 -11.42 -8.26
C SER A 25 5.92 -12.60 -7.41
N SER A 26 6.60 -12.93 -6.31
CA SER A 26 6.13 -13.90 -5.30
C SER A 26 4.74 -13.53 -4.77
N LYS A 27 4.48 -12.24 -4.49
CA LYS A 27 3.19 -11.80 -3.96
C LYS A 27 2.12 -11.63 -5.04
N PHE A 28 2.50 -11.15 -6.22
CA PHE A 28 1.55 -10.82 -7.27
C PHE A 28 1.20 -12.02 -8.15
N VAL A 29 2.21 -12.76 -8.61
CA VAL A 29 2.02 -13.92 -9.49
C VAL A 29 1.73 -15.19 -8.70
N HIS A 30 2.53 -15.49 -7.68
CA HIS A 30 2.42 -16.77 -6.99
C HIS A 30 1.30 -16.78 -5.93
N ASP A 31 1.35 -15.89 -4.95
CA ASP A 31 0.36 -15.90 -3.84
C ASP A 31 -1.06 -15.55 -4.30
N ARG A 32 -1.20 -14.67 -5.31
CA ARG A 32 -2.51 -14.24 -5.85
C ARG A 32 -2.92 -14.94 -7.14
N GLY A 33 -2.02 -15.68 -7.79
CA GLY A 33 -2.32 -16.35 -9.05
C GLY A 33 -2.59 -15.40 -10.22
N ILE A 34 -2.07 -14.16 -10.19
CA ILE A 34 -2.29 -13.17 -11.24
C ILE A 34 -1.17 -13.26 -12.27
N THR A 35 -1.52 -13.65 -13.49
CA THR A 35 -0.61 -13.60 -14.64
C THR A 35 -0.90 -12.33 -15.45
N PRO A 36 -0.11 -11.26 -15.32
CA PRO A 36 -0.32 -10.05 -16.11
C PRO A 36 -0.12 -10.33 -17.61
N LEU A 37 -0.85 -9.59 -18.45
CA LEU A 37 -0.75 -9.65 -19.90
C LEU A 37 0.52 -8.97 -20.40
N ASP A 38 0.93 -7.91 -19.72
CA ASP A 38 2.16 -7.16 -19.99
C ASP A 38 2.61 -6.42 -18.72
N THR A 39 3.87 -5.99 -18.68
CA THR A 39 4.48 -5.31 -17.53
C THR A 39 5.42 -4.19 -17.96
N ALA A 40 5.35 -3.04 -17.30
CA ALA A 40 6.27 -1.94 -17.55
C ALA A 40 6.69 -1.22 -16.26
N VAL A 41 7.95 -0.81 -16.18
CA VAL A 41 8.40 0.13 -15.15
C VAL A 41 7.97 1.52 -15.56
N VAL A 42 7.32 2.25 -14.65
CA VAL A 42 6.79 3.59 -14.90
C VAL A 42 7.16 4.55 -13.78
N SER A 43 7.29 5.82 -14.11
CA SER A 43 7.25 6.92 -13.17
C SER A 43 5.82 7.46 -13.06
N VAL A 44 5.52 8.06 -11.91
CA VAL A 44 4.26 8.76 -11.65
C VAL A 44 4.60 10.22 -11.32
N PRO A 45 4.53 11.11 -12.31
CA PRO A 45 4.95 12.49 -12.15
C PRO A 45 4.27 13.16 -10.96
N ASN A 46 5.05 13.92 -10.17
CA ASN A 46 4.58 14.66 -8.99
C ASN A 46 4.07 13.80 -7.81
N PHE A 47 4.32 12.49 -7.78
CA PHE A 47 4.04 11.64 -6.62
C PHE A 47 5.31 11.12 -5.99
N THR A 48 5.24 10.78 -4.71
CA THR A 48 6.30 10.05 -3.99
C THR A 48 5.70 8.93 -3.18
N LEU A 49 6.50 7.87 -3.02
CA LEU A 49 6.25 6.81 -2.05
C LEU A 49 6.21 7.38 -0.62
N SER A 50 5.28 6.87 0.17
CA SER A 50 5.09 7.16 1.59
C SER A 50 4.76 5.88 2.35
N MET A 51 5.05 5.84 3.65
CA MET A 51 4.80 4.67 4.51
C MET A 51 3.80 5.05 5.61
N GLU A 52 2.67 5.61 5.18
CA GLU A 52 1.70 6.25 6.07
C GLU A 52 0.41 5.46 6.22
N SER A 53 0.22 4.38 5.46
CA SER A 53 -0.95 3.51 5.59
C SER A 53 -0.87 2.74 6.90
N ALA A 54 -1.89 2.84 7.74
CA ALA A 54 -1.92 2.29 9.09
C ALA A 54 -1.82 0.75 9.09
N GLY A 55 -0.85 0.22 9.83
CA GLY A 55 -0.75 -1.19 10.17
C GLY A 55 -0.95 -1.44 11.66
N VAL A 56 -0.32 -2.50 12.18
CA VAL A 56 -0.39 -2.92 13.59
C VAL A 56 0.92 -2.56 14.29
N PRO A 57 0.89 -1.71 15.33
CA PRO A 57 2.07 -1.41 16.15
C PRO A 57 2.76 -2.67 16.66
N TYR A 58 4.06 -2.57 16.90
CA TYR A 58 4.97 -3.64 17.34
C TYR A 58 5.22 -4.79 16.36
N GLN A 59 4.48 -4.88 15.25
CA GLN A 59 4.60 -5.95 14.25
C GLN A 59 4.89 -5.38 12.85
N GLU A 60 3.88 -4.78 12.23
CA GLU A 60 3.96 -4.12 10.92
C GLU A 60 3.25 -2.76 11.02
N PRO A 61 3.93 -1.72 11.53
CA PRO A 61 3.25 -0.48 11.92
C PRO A 61 2.69 0.32 10.74
N SER A 62 3.30 0.21 9.57
CA SER A 62 2.81 0.88 8.37
C SER A 62 3.09 0.14 7.09
N PHE A 63 2.32 0.51 6.06
CA PHE A 63 2.40 0.03 4.69
C PHE A 63 2.51 1.20 3.71
N ALA A 64 2.83 0.87 2.46
CA ALA A 64 3.04 1.85 1.40
C ALA A 64 1.75 2.61 1.05
N SER A 65 1.92 3.88 0.73
CA SER A 65 0.96 4.69 -0.01
C SER A 65 1.69 5.71 -0.87
N ILE A 66 0.95 6.55 -1.58
CA ILE A 66 1.51 7.61 -2.42
C ILE A 66 0.90 8.95 -2.01
N ARG A 67 1.69 10.00 -2.14
CA ARG A 67 1.26 11.36 -1.87
C ARG A 67 1.89 12.33 -2.87
N PRO A 68 1.31 13.52 -3.07
CA PRO A 68 1.93 14.55 -3.89
C PRO A 68 3.33 14.89 -3.39
N LEU A 69 4.27 15.04 -4.32
CA LEU A 69 5.62 15.50 -4.06
C LEU A 69 5.57 17.00 -3.70
N ASN A 70 6.00 17.35 -2.49
CA ASN A 70 6.14 18.75 -2.10
C ASN A 70 7.62 19.12 -2.08
N ASN A 71 8.10 19.77 -3.13
CA ASN A 71 9.53 20.08 -3.35
C ASN A 71 10.20 20.80 -2.17
N ASN A 72 9.46 21.53 -1.32
CA ASN A 72 10.03 22.19 -0.14
C ASN A 72 10.18 21.25 1.06
N ALA A 73 9.24 20.31 1.26
CA ALA A 73 9.25 19.38 2.40
C ALA A 73 9.97 18.05 2.09
N ASP A 74 10.08 17.72 0.80
CA ASP A 74 10.45 16.39 0.31
C ASP A 74 11.78 16.36 -0.46
N LEU A 75 12.72 17.24 -0.13
CA LEU A 75 14.04 17.35 -0.79
C LEU A 75 14.84 16.02 -0.85
N LYS A 76 14.53 15.05 0.01
CA LYS A 76 15.15 13.71 0.03
C LYS A 76 14.30 12.63 -0.62
N LYS A 77 13.07 12.93 -1.02
CA LYS A 77 12.18 11.97 -1.67
C LYS A 77 12.39 11.97 -3.16
N LYS A 78 12.16 10.82 -3.77
CA LYS A 78 12.19 10.65 -5.21
C LYS A 78 10.77 10.62 -5.76
N GLU A 79 10.63 11.06 -6.99
CA GLU A 79 9.44 10.79 -7.78
C GLU A 79 9.15 9.28 -7.79
N LEU A 80 7.89 8.93 -7.64
CA LEU A 80 7.44 7.57 -7.50
C LEU A 80 7.77 6.77 -8.77
N LEU A 81 8.52 5.68 -8.60
CA LEU A 81 8.55 4.60 -9.56
C LEU A 81 7.69 3.44 -9.08
N GLY A 82 7.01 2.80 -10.02
CA GLY A 82 6.20 1.62 -9.81
C GLY A 82 6.23 0.68 -11.02
N THR A 83 5.62 -0.49 -10.86
CA THR A 83 5.47 -1.48 -11.94
C THR A 83 4.01 -1.47 -12.34
N ALA A 84 3.74 -1.10 -13.58
CA ALA A 84 2.43 -1.22 -14.18
C ALA A 84 2.25 -2.65 -14.70
N TYR A 85 1.16 -3.28 -14.33
CA TYR A 85 0.73 -4.61 -14.79
C TYR A 85 -0.52 -4.45 -15.64
N LEU A 86 -0.51 -4.90 -16.89
CA LEU A 86 -1.70 -4.97 -17.73
C LEU A 86 -2.51 -6.19 -17.29
N VAL A 87 -3.74 -5.97 -16.81
CA VAL A 87 -4.58 -7.01 -16.22
C VAL A 87 -6.00 -6.99 -16.80
N THR A 88 -6.66 -8.14 -16.78
CA THR A 88 -8.07 -8.24 -17.18
C THR A 88 -9.00 -7.67 -16.10
N PRO A 89 -10.27 -7.32 -16.43
CA PRO A 89 -11.25 -6.91 -15.43
C PRO A 89 -11.39 -7.89 -14.25
N GLN A 90 -11.38 -9.20 -14.55
CA GLN A 90 -11.53 -10.24 -13.51
C GLN A 90 -10.31 -10.30 -12.59
N GLN A 91 -9.10 -10.17 -13.15
CA GLN A 91 -7.88 -10.05 -12.36
C GLN A 91 -7.89 -8.79 -11.51
N TYR A 92 -8.37 -7.67 -12.05
CA TYR A 92 -8.48 -6.42 -11.32
C TYR A 92 -9.43 -6.50 -10.12
N SER A 93 -10.65 -7.03 -10.29
CA SER A 93 -11.57 -7.25 -9.17
C SER A 93 -10.96 -8.18 -8.11
N HIS A 94 -10.17 -9.18 -8.51
CA HIS A 94 -9.44 -10.05 -7.58
C HIS A 94 -8.36 -9.28 -6.79
N ILE A 95 -7.61 -8.38 -7.46
CA ILE A 95 -6.66 -7.48 -6.80
C ILE A 95 -7.37 -6.65 -5.73
N ILE A 96 -8.47 -5.97 -6.09
CA ILE A 96 -9.22 -5.11 -5.16
C ILE A 96 -9.72 -5.89 -3.94
N ALA A 97 -10.29 -7.08 -4.15
CA ALA A 97 -10.73 -7.95 -3.06
C ALA A 97 -9.56 -8.36 -2.14
N SER A 98 -8.38 -8.65 -2.71
CA SER A 98 -7.19 -9.05 -1.95
C SER A 98 -6.53 -7.89 -1.17
N GLU A 99 -6.70 -6.65 -1.63
CA GLU A 99 -6.19 -5.42 -0.99
C GLU A 99 -7.09 -4.91 0.14
N GLY A 100 -8.10 -5.71 0.52
CA GLY A 100 -9.04 -5.41 1.60
C GLY A 100 -10.28 -4.67 1.13
N GLY A 101 -10.65 -4.74 -0.14
CA GLY A 101 -11.98 -4.37 -0.65
C GLY A 101 -12.46 -2.98 -0.24
N GLY A 102 -11.61 -1.97 -0.41
CA GLY A 102 -11.95 -0.56 -0.10
C GLY A 102 -11.80 -0.15 1.38
N ILE A 103 -11.30 -1.03 2.25
CA ILE A 103 -11.13 -0.71 3.69
C ILE A 103 -10.04 0.34 3.90
N ALA A 104 -8.80 -0.02 3.56
CA ALA A 104 -7.61 0.78 3.85
C ALA A 104 -7.17 1.65 2.68
N TYR A 105 -7.61 1.32 1.47
CA TYR A 105 -7.26 2.01 0.25
C TYR A 105 -8.50 2.41 -0.55
N LYS A 106 -8.35 3.48 -1.33
CA LYS A 106 -9.28 3.88 -2.38
C LYS A 106 -8.59 3.77 -3.73
N GLU A 107 -9.36 3.44 -4.74
CA GLU A 107 -8.90 3.46 -6.13
C GLU A 107 -8.77 4.90 -6.61
N VAL A 108 -7.73 5.18 -7.39
CA VAL A 108 -7.52 6.45 -8.08
C VAL A 108 -6.89 6.17 -9.44
N LEU A 109 -7.06 7.13 -10.35
CA LEU A 109 -6.35 7.14 -11.62
C LEU A 109 -5.13 8.06 -11.52
N VAL A 110 -3.98 7.59 -12.00
CA VAL A 110 -2.73 8.36 -12.05
C VAL A 110 -2.15 8.37 -13.45
N GLU A 111 -1.53 9.48 -13.82
CA GLU A 111 -0.70 9.60 -15.02
C GLU A 111 0.61 8.83 -14.82
N ILE A 112 1.05 8.12 -15.87
CA ILE A 112 2.25 7.28 -15.85
C ILE A 112 3.12 7.53 -17.08
N ASP A 113 4.43 7.56 -16.87
CA ASP A 113 5.43 7.66 -17.94
C ASP A 113 6.33 6.42 -17.95
N PRO A 114 6.56 5.76 -19.10
CA PRO A 114 7.46 4.61 -19.16
C PRO A 114 8.89 5.01 -18.78
N VAL A 115 9.56 4.15 -18.01
CA VAL A 115 10.97 4.31 -17.62
C VAL A 115 11.83 3.30 -18.37
N GLY A 116 12.92 3.76 -18.97
CA GLY A 116 13.88 2.91 -19.68
C GLY A 116 13.46 2.58 -21.12
N LYS A 117 13.92 1.44 -21.64
CA LYS A 117 13.63 1.00 -23.02
C LYS A 117 12.26 0.33 -23.19
N THR A 118 11.49 0.19 -22.12
CA THR A 118 10.10 -0.29 -22.11
C THR A 118 9.21 0.73 -22.83
N SER A 119 9.25 0.70 -24.17
CA SER A 119 8.80 1.83 -25.00
C SER A 119 7.31 1.77 -25.36
N GLU A 120 6.57 0.72 -25.03
CA GLU A 120 5.23 0.52 -25.57
C GLU A 120 4.22 0.12 -24.48
N ILE A 121 3.98 1.02 -23.53
CA ILE A 121 2.73 0.97 -22.77
C ILE A 121 1.62 1.37 -23.74
N GLU A 122 0.93 0.43 -24.36
CA GLU A 122 -0.28 0.74 -25.12
C GLU A 122 -1.36 1.25 -24.17
N ALA A 123 -2.02 2.34 -24.52
CA ALA A 123 -3.05 2.92 -23.68
C ALA A 123 -4.35 2.10 -23.80
N PRO A 124 -4.87 1.48 -22.73
CA PRO A 124 -6.20 0.93 -22.75
C PRO A 124 -7.22 2.06 -22.95
N ASN A 125 -8.23 1.82 -23.79
CA ASN A 125 -9.08 2.90 -24.31
C ASN A 125 -9.94 3.58 -23.22
N GLU A 126 -10.26 2.88 -22.13
CA GLU A 126 -11.28 3.31 -21.15
C GLU A 126 -10.83 4.38 -20.16
N ASP A 127 -9.54 4.48 -19.85
CA ASP A 127 -9.04 5.35 -18.77
C ASP A 127 -8.25 6.56 -19.30
N ASN A 128 -8.19 6.79 -20.61
CA ASN A 128 -7.48 7.93 -21.20
C ASN A 128 -8.06 9.27 -20.74
N LEU A 129 -7.23 10.15 -20.19
CA LEU A 129 -7.61 11.51 -19.76
C LEU A 129 -7.92 12.48 -20.92
N GLY A 130 -8.00 11.99 -22.16
CA GLY A 130 -8.40 12.74 -23.35
C GLY A 130 -7.28 13.57 -24.02
N ASP A 131 -6.10 13.65 -23.41
CA ASP A 131 -4.94 14.44 -23.88
C ASP A 131 -3.76 13.59 -24.39
N GLY A 132 -3.92 12.27 -24.43
CA GLY A 132 -2.87 11.32 -24.85
C GLY A 132 -1.90 10.91 -23.75
N HIS A 133 -2.08 11.38 -22.50
CA HIS A 133 -1.35 10.84 -21.36
C HIS A 133 -1.80 9.42 -21.03
N LYS A 134 -0.83 8.55 -20.76
CA LYS A 134 -1.07 7.18 -20.34
C LYS A 134 -1.44 7.16 -18.86
N THR A 135 -2.40 6.33 -18.50
CA THR A 135 -2.91 6.27 -17.14
C THR A 135 -2.89 4.85 -16.60
N ALA A 136 -2.74 4.73 -15.29
CA ALA A 136 -2.92 3.49 -14.57
C ALA A 136 -3.85 3.69 -13.38
N ARG A 137 -4.63 2.66 -13.08
CA ARG A 137 -5.37 2.57 -11.83
C ARG A 137 -4.42 2.16 -10.72
N THR A 138 -4.56 2.78 -9.57
CA THR A 138 -3.79 2.44 -8.39
C THR A 138 -4.59 2.63 -7.12
N LEU A 139 -4.02 2.21 -6.01
CA LEU A 139 -4.62 2.33 -4.70
C LEU A 139 -3.95 3.46 -3.92
N VAL A 140 -4.68 4.20 -3.09
CA VAL A 140 -4.14 5.23 -2.19
C VAL A 140 -4.75 5.04 -0.82
N SER A 141 -3.95 5.15 0.24
CA SER A 141 -4.42 4.90 1.59
C SER A 141 -5.44 5.96 1.99
N VAL A 142 -6.49 5.51 2.66
CA VAL A 142 -7.46 6.36 3.36
C VAL A 142 -7.33 6.24 4.88
N MET A 143 -6.48 5.34 5.35
CA MET A 143 -6.17 5.11 6.76
C MET A 143 -4.77 5.64 7.05
N VAL A 144 -4.60 6.94 6.80
CA VAL A 144 -3.30 7.62 6.88
C VAL A 144 -2.95 7.97 8.33
N ARG A 145 -1.71 7.72 8.72
CA ARG A 145 -1.11 8.11 10.02
C ARG A 145 -0.11 9.24 9.84
N GLN A 146 -0.21 10.27 10.67
CA GLN A 146 0.75 11.37 10.75
C GLN A 146 1.14 11.62 12.22
N PRO A 147 2.44 11.68 12.56
CA PRO A 147 3.59 11.33 11.71
C PRO A 147 3.54 9.86 11.24
N ALA A 148 4.09 9.61 10.04
CA ALA A 148 4.07 8.28 9.42
C ALA A 148 4.94 7.27 10.20
N PRO A 149 4.39 6.13 10.65
CA PRO A 149 5.17 5.06 11.26
C PRO A 149 6.22 4.47 10.31
N ARG A 150 7.15 3.69 10.84
CA ARG A 150 8.14 2.98 10.02
C ARG A 150 7.59 1.63 9.54
N PRO A 151 7.76 1.27 8.26
CA PRO A 151 7.36 -0.03 7.75
C PRO A 151 8.26 -1.14 8.32
N SER A 152 7.77 -2.37 8.40
CA SER A 152 8.60 -3.50 8.85
C SER A 152 9.74 -3.79 7.87
N ARG A 153 10.87 -4.35 8.34
CA ARG A 153 11.96 -4.76 7.45
C ARG A 153 11.48 -5.80 6.41
N ARG A 154 10.70 -6.77 6.86
CA ARG A 154 10.07 -7.80 6.01
C ARG A 154 9.25 -7.17 4.88
N TYR A 155 8.45 -6.15 5.18
CA TYR A 155 7.64 -5.47 4.17
C TYR A 155 8.50 -4.66 3.19
N MET A 156 9.53 -3.97 3.69
CA MET A 156 10.49 -3.27 2.83
C MET A 156 11.25 -4.19 1.90
N ASP A 157 11.61 -5.39 2.35
CA ASP A 157 12.29 -6.39 1.51
C ASP A 157 11.41 -6.78 0.30
N LEU A 158 10.09 -6.92 0.47
CA LEU A 158 9.18 -7.16 -0.68
C LEU A 158 9.22 -6.05 -1.73
N ILE A 159 9.31 -4.79 -1.30
CA ILE A 159 9.38 -3.63 -2.20
C ILE A 159 10.74 -3.58 -2.89
N ILE A 160 11.82 -3.80 -2.14
CA ILE A 160 13.19 -3.75 -2.65
C ILE A 160 13.43 -4.89 -3.64
N ASP A 161 13.00 -6.11 -3.30
CA ASP A 161 13.15 -7.29 -4.15
C ASP A 161 12.32 -7.13 -5.42
N GLY A 162 11.06 -6.69 -5.33
CA GLY A 162 10.21 -6.43 -6.50
C GLY A 162 10.75 -5.36 -7.44
N ALA A 163 11.33 -4.28 -6.89
CA ALA A 163 12.00 -3.25 -7.68
C ALA A 163 13.27 -3.79 -8.38
N SER A 164 14.00 -4.69 -7.72
CA SER A 164 15.16 -5.37 -8.30
C SER A 164 14.76 -6.34 -9.41
N GLU A 165 13.72 -7.16 -9.18
CA GLU A 165 13.15 -8.11 -10.16
C GLU A 165 12.72 -7.39 -11.44
N SER A 166 12.10 -6.22 -11.28
CA SER A 166 11.63 -5.39 -12.39
C SER A 166 12.72 -4.50 -13.00
N ASN A 167 13.99 -4.65 -12.59
CA ASN A 167 15.14 -3.87 -13.08
C ASN A 167 14.98 -2.34 -12.98
N TYR A 168 14.48 -1.83 -11.84
CA TYR A 168 14.37 -0.39 -11.62
C TYR A 168 15.75 0.31 -11.71
N PRO A 169 15.79 1.61 -12.05
CA PRO A 169 17.01 2.41 -11.98
C PRO A 169 17.75 2.24 -10.64
N THR A 170 19.08 2.07 -10.71
CA THR A 170 19.92 1.79 -9.54
C THR A 170 19.81 2.87 -8.46
N ASP A 171 19.66 4.13 -8.85
CA ASP A 171 19.50 5.24 -7.92
C ASP A 171 18.18 5.16 -7.13
N TYR A 172 17.10 4.69 -7.74
CA TYR A 172 15.83 4.46 -7.05
C TYR A 172 15.89 3.23 -6.14
N GLN A 173 16.54 2.15 -6.57
CA GLN A 173 16.77 0.98 -5.71
C GLN A 173 17.59 1.35 -4.46
N ASN A 174 18.61 2.21 -4.60
CA ASN A 174 19.39 2.71 -3.48
C ASN A 174 18.56 3.61 -2.55
N TYR A 175 17.67 4.43 -3.12
CA TYR A 175 16.71 5.21 -2.34
C TYR A 175 15.80 4.30 -1.50
N LEU A 176 15.22 3.24 -2.07
CA LEU A 176 14.39 2.28 -1.33
C LEU A 176 15.15 1.60 -0.20
N LYS A 177 16.41 1.20 -0.43
CA LYS A 177 17.28 0.58 0.59
C LYS A 177 17.63 1.53 1.73
N ALA A 178 17.67 2.84 1.47
CA ALA A 178 17.95 3.86 2.47
C ALA A 178 16.71 4.26 3.30
N LEU A 179 15.51 3.80 2.94
CA LEU A 179 14.31 4.09 3.71
C LEU A 179 14.38 3.38 5.08
N PRO A 180 14.09 4.10 6.17
CA PRO A 180 14.16 3.54 7.52
C PRO A 180 13.05 2.51 7.75
N SER A 181 13.42 1.42 8.41
CA SER A 181 12.50 0.33 8.77
C SER A 181 12.33 0.23 10.28
N TYR A 182 11.13 -0.20 10.69
CA TYR A 182 10.80 -0.50 12.07
C TYR A 182 11.70 -1.61 12.61
N GLN A 183 12.24 -1.37 13.81
CA GLN A 183 13.01 -2.34 14.57
C GLN A 183 12.22 -2.73 15.82
N LYS A 184 12.15 -4.04 16.09
CA LYS A 184 11.47 -4.56 17.28
C LYS A 184 12.12 -3.99 18.56
N PRO A 185 11.36 -3.81 19.65
CA PRO A 185 11.91 -3.22 20.87
C PRO A 185 13.02 -4.10 21.45
N ALA A 186 14.17 -3.49 21.75
CA ALA A 186 15.31 -4.19 22.34
C ALA A 186 15.21 -4.30 23.88
N ARG A 187 14.59 -3.32 24.55
CA ARG A 187 14.48 -3.26 26.01
C ARG A 187 13.46 -4.27 26.54
N GLY A 188 13.77 -4.91 27.68
CA GLY A 188 12.94 -5.97 28.26
C GLY A 188 11.49 -5.55 28.57
N SER A 189 11.28 -4.39 29.19
CA SER A 189 9.95 -3.84 29.47
C SER A 189 9.15 -3.58 28.19
N ALA A 190 9.79 -3.00 27.17
CA ALA A 190 9.14 -2.73 25.89
C ALA A 190 8.78 -4.02 25.13
N ARG A 191 9.53 -5.11 25.31
CA ARG A 191 9.18 -6.44 24.77
C ARG A 191 7.94 -7.02 25.44
N ILE A 192 7.79 -6.82 26.76
CA ILE A 192 6.59 -7.23 27.50
C ILE A 192 5.38 -6.43 27.01
N GLY A 193 5.51 -5.10 26.89
CA GLY A 193 4.45 -4.25 26.34
C GLY A 193 4.04 -4.67 24.92
N ALA A 194 5.02 -4.89 24.03
CA ALA A 194 4.78 -5.41 22.70
C ALA A 194 3.99 -6.73 22.72
N ALA A 195 4.35 -7.67 23.60
CA ALA A 195 3.63 -8.94 23.73
C ALA A 195 2.19 -8.74 24.20
N LEU A 196 1.96 -7.87 25.19
CA LEU A 196 0.62 -7.54 25.70
C LEU A 196 -0.24 -6.84 24.63
N PHE A 197 0.33 -5.91 23.88
CA PHE A 197 -0.36 -5.22 22.79
C PHE A 197 -0.79 -6.22 21.72
N LEU A 198 0.15 -7.04 21.24
CA LEU A 198 -0.11 -7.99 20.17
C LEU A 198 -1.08 -9.09 20.61
N SER A 199 -1.02 -9.56 21.86
CA SER A 199 -1.96 -10.59 22.34
C SER A 199 -3.41 -10.11 22.36
N ILE A 200 -3.64 -8.80 22.48
CA ILE A 200 -4.99 -8.22 22.45
C ILE A 200 -5.40 -7.92 21.01
N TRP A 201 -4.58 -7.17 20.27
CA TRP A 201 -5.00 -6.59 19.00
C TRP A 201 -4.87 -7.55 17.82
N VAL A 202 -3.90 -8.46 17.80
CA VAL A 202 -3.75 -9.41 16.68
C VAL A 202 -4.98 -10.32 16.53
N PRO A 203 -5.52 -10.94 17.61
CA PRO A 203 -6.75 -11.73 17.49
C PRO A 203 -7.96 -10.93 17.01
N ILE A 204 -8.10 -9.67 17.45
CA ILE A 204 -9.18 -8.76 17.00
C ILE A 204 -9.03 -8.47 15.50
N MET A 205 -7.81 -8.16 15.04
CA MET A 205 -7.55 -7.89 13.62
C MET A 205 -7.77 -9.14 12.76
N MET A 206 -7.37 -10.33 13.23
CA MET A 206 -7.66 -11.59 12.55
C MET A 206 -9.17 -11.86 12.44
N LEU A 207 -9.95 -11.52 13.48
CA LEU A 207 -11.41 -11.62 13.42
C LEU A 207 -11.98 -10.64 12.38
N MET A 208 -11.52 -9.39 12.36
CA MET A 208 -11.95 -8.39 11.37
C MET A 208 -11.62 -8.83 9.93
N GLU A 209 -10.44 -9.42 9.70
CA GLU A 209 -10.06 -9.98 8.41
C GLU A 209 -11.01 -11.12 7.99
N ARG A 210 -11.33 -12.04 8.90
CA ARG A 210 -12.28 -13.14 8.63
C ARG A 210 -13.67 -12.62 8.30
N ILE A 211 -14.19 -11.67 9.07
CA ILE A 211 -15.48 -11.02 8.81
C ILE A 211 -15.47 -10.37 7.43
N THR A 212 -14.39 -9.66 7.09
CA THR A 212 -14.22 -9.00 5.79
C THR A 212 -14.26 -10.00 4.65
N LYS A 213 -13.45 -11.07 4.71
CA LYS A 213 -13.39 -12.10 3.66
C LYS A 213 -14.74 -12.81 3.49
N MET A 214 -15.43 -13.14 4.58
CA MET A 214 -16.77 -13.73 4.53
C MET A 214 -17.79 -12.76 3.92
N ALA A 215 -17.75 -11.50 4.32
CA ALA A 215 -18.67 -10.49 3.81
C ALA A 215 -18.46 -10.21 2.32
N ILE A 216 -17.21 -10.12 1.85
CA ILE A 216 -16.90 -10.01 0.41
C ILE A 216 -17.40 -11.27 -0.34
N SER A 217 -17.19 -12.46 0.23
CA SER A 217 -17.64 -13.70 -0.41
C SER A 217 -19.16 -13.82 -0.53
N TRP A 218 -19.94 -13.25 0.41
CA TRP A 218 -21.40 -13.41 0.45
C TRP A 218 -22.16 -12.18 -0.10
N HIS A 219 -21.57 -11.00 0.04
CA HIS A 219 -22.21 -9.71 -0.21
C HIS A 219 -21.25 -8.69 -0.86
N GLY A 220 -20.11 -9.14 -1.38
CA GLY A 220 -19.20 -8.27 -2.13
C GLY A 220 -19.87 -7.76 -3.40
N ASP A 221 -19.55 -6.53 -3.79
CA ASP A 221 -19.98 -6.01 -5.09
C ASP A 221 -19.14 -6.62 -6.23
N GLU A 222 -19.57 -6.39 -7.46
CA GLU A 222 -18.85 -6.87 -8.67
C GLU A 222 -17.44 -6.26 -8.81
N ALA A 223 -17.16 -5.17 -8.10
CA ALA A 223 -15.85 -4.52 -8.03
C ALA A 223 -14.90 -5.16 -6.99
N GLY A 224 -15.39 -6.08 -6.15
CA GLY A 224 -14.61 -6.73 -5.10
C GLY A 224 -14.52 -5.94 -3.79
N ASN A 225 -15.36 -4.91 -3.59
CA ASN A 225 -15.41 -4.15 -2.34
C ASN A 225 -16.21 -4.89 -1.25
N ALA A 226 -15.81 -4.65 0.00
CA ALA A 226 -16.57 -5.09 1.15
C ALA A 226 -17.83 -4.21 1.36
N PRO A 227 -18.90 -4.75 1.98
CA PRO A 227 -20.07 -3.95 2.34
C PRO A 227 -19.69 -2.73 3.21
N HIS A 228 -20.33 -1.59 3.00
CA HIS A 228 -20.00 -0.33 3.69
C HIS A 228 -19.97 -0.45 5.23
N PHE A 229 -20.87 -1.24 5.82
CA PHE A 229 -20.89 -1.43 7.28
C PHE A 229 -19.62 -2.16 7.78
N VAL A 230 -19.10 -3.10 6.99
CA VAL A 230 -17.84 -3.83 7.30
C VAL A 230 -16.67 -2.88 7.18
N ILE A 231 -16.61 -2.08 6.11
CA ILE A 231 -15.59 -1.04 5.94
C ILE A 231 -15.56 -0.11 7.15
N TRP A 232 -16.73 0.39 7.57
CA TRP A 232 -16.86 1.25 8.74
C TRP A 232 -16.37 0.56 10.02
N LEU A 233 -16.79 -0.70 10.26
CA LEU A 233 -16.41 -1.46 11.44
C LEU A 233 -14.89 -1.67 11.55
N VAL A 234 -14.23 -2.06 10.46
CA VAL A 234 -12.78 -2.27 10.44
C VAL A 234 -12.05 -0.94 10.66
N ARG A 235 -12.49 0.15 10.03
CA ARG A 235 -11.90 1.49 10.24
C ARG A 235 -12.00 1.95 11.68
N VAL A 236 -13.17 1.83 12.31
CA VAL A 236 -13.35 2.17 13.75
C VAL A 236 -12.46 1.30 14.63
N THR A 237 -12.32 0.01 14.32
CA THR A 237 -11.44 -0.91 15.07
C THR A 237 -9.98 -0.45 15.01
N VAL A 238 -9.47 -0.14 13.82
CA VAL A 238 -8.08 0.32 13.65
C VAL A 238 -7.87 1.71 14.27
N MET A 239 -8.84 2.63 14.14
CA MET A 239 -8.79 3.92 14.83
C MET A 239 -8.74 3.76 16.35
N SER A 240 -9.52 2.84 16.91
CA SER A 240 -9.53 2.53 18.34
C SER A 240 -8.21 1.92 18.80
N MET A 241 -7.63 1.02 18.01
CA MET A 241 -6.31 0.44 18.25
C MET A 241 -5.23 1.52 18.34
N TRP A 242 -5.18 2.41 17.34
CA TRP A 242 -4.19 3.49 17.30
C TRP A 242 -4.42 4.54 18.37
N TRP A 243 -5.67 4.85 18.71
CA TRP A 243 -5.99 5.73 19.82
C TRP A 243 -5.49 5.15 21.15
N TYR A 244 -5.80 3.88 21.43
CA TYR A 244 -5.31 3.17 22.61
C TYR A 244 -3.78 3.10 22.63
N HIS A 245 -3.16 2.80 21.48
CA HIS A 245 -1.71 2.81 21.32
C HIS A 245 -1.12 4.16 21.73
N ASP A 246 -1.56 5.26 21.12
CA ASP A 246 -0.93 6.56 21.30
C ASP A 246 -1.13 7.15 22.70
N HIS A 247 -2.32 6.97 23.28
CA HIS A 247 -2.70 7.66 24.51
C HIS A 247 -2.52 6.82 25.77
N ILE A 248 -2.48 5.49 25.65
CA ILE A 248 -2.47 4.60 26.81
C ILE A 248 -1.25 3.68 26.78
N HIS A 249 -1.04 2.96 25.67
CA HIS A 249 -0.03 1.90 25.64
C HIS A 249 1.39 2.43 25.46
N ALA A 250 1.60 3.30 24.46
CA ALA A 250 2.92 3.84 24.13
C ALA A 250 3.57 4.65 25.27
N PRO A 251 2.83 5.48 26.04
CA PRO A 251 3.40 6.17 27.21
C PRO A 251 3.93 5.23 28.30
N LEU A 252 3.36 4.02 28.42
CA LEU A 252 3.74 3.05 29.45
C LEU A 252 4.88 2.14 29.00
N TRP A 253 4.87 1.73 27.73
CA TRP A 253 5.71 0.63 27.25
C TRP A 253 6.70 1.00 26.12
N GLY A 254 6.66 2.24 25.62
CA GLY A 254 7.33 2.66 24.38
C GLY A 254 6.40 2.46 23.18
N ARG A 255 6.60 3.15 22.05
CA ARG A 255 5.62 3.19 20.96
C ARG A 255 5.69 1.94 20.08
N GLY A 256 6.87 1.50 19.68
CA GLY A 256 6.97 0.33 18.80
C GLY A 256 6.31 0.54 17.42
N ASP A 257 6.22 1.79 16.99
CA ASP A 257 5.83 2.18 15.63
C ASP A 257 7.01 2.75 14.82
N GLY A 258 8.21 2.75 15.43
CA GLY A 258 9.47 3.18 14.82
C GLY A 258 9.72 4.68 14.88
N LEU A 259 8.86 5.45 15.56
CA LEU A 259 9.04 6.88 15.80
C LEU A 259 9.84 7.19 17.09
N ASP A 260 10.01 6.19 17.94
CA ASP A 260 10.81 6.20 19.16
C ASP A 260 12.31 6.44 18.87
N GLN A 261 12.72 6.16 17.63
CA GLN A 261 14.05 6.40 17.10
C GLN A 261 14.10 7.80 16.49
N SER A 262 14.10 8.82 17.34
CA SER A 262 14.68 10.10 16.94
C SER A 262 16.16 9.85 16.68
N PHE A 263 16.56 9.85 15.42
CA PHE A 263 17.97 9.92 15.07
C PHE A 263 18.50 11.23 15.65
N VAL A 264 19.45 11.09 16.58
CA VAL A 264 20.47 12.11 16.87
C VAL A 264 21.23 12.41 15.58
#